data_AF-A0A5B7SVR2-F1
#
_entry.id   AF-A0A5B7SVR2-F1
#
_cell.length_a   1.000
_cell.length_b   1.000
_cell.length_c   1.000
_cell.angle_alpha   90.00
_cell.angle_beta   90.00
_cell.angle_gamma   90.00
#
_symmetry.space_group_name_H-M   'P 1'
#
loop_
_entity.id
_entity.type
_entity.pdbx_description
1 polymer ?
#
loop_
_entity_poly.entity_id
_entity_poly.type
_entity_poly.pdbx_seq_one_letter_code
_entity_poly.pdbx_strand_id
1 'polypeptide(L)'
;MGISFGQQESQIPWSQEVRLTWADFKGKPTSDDAAATTASGISYRFSTNTWGNQVEIEFVVTTHFYPEKSWYRPELCDAQILRHEQLHFDISEVFARKMRTRLAATKFTKDVKAEVAKIYDEINMALYAFQNRYDNETNFSRHREKQSEWNRKIADILKD
;
A
#
# COMPACT_ATOMS: atom_id res chain seq x y z
N MET A 1 2.03 22.68 -32.65
CA MET A 1 1.55 22.51 -31.26
C MET A 1 1.83 21.09 -30.84
N GLY A 2 2.86 20.87 -30.03
CA GLY A 2 3.17 19.55 -29.50
C GLY A 2 2.25 19.25 -28.33
N ILE A 3 1.43 18.23 -28.46
CA ILE A 3 0.68 17.68 -27.33
C ILE A 3 1.69 16.87 -26.51
N SER A 4 2.06 17.39 -25.34
CA SER A 4 2.78 16.62 -24.34
C SER A 4 1.82 15.58 -23.77
N PHE A 5 2.03 14.31 -24.11
CA PHE A 5 1.44 13.21 -23.35
C PHE A 5 2.19 13.14 -22.02
N GLY A 6 1.60 13.68 -20.95
CA GLY A 6 2.07 13.36 -19.61
C GLY A 6 2.00 11.84 -19.46
N GLN A 7 3.14 11.18 -19.25
CA GLN A 7 3.17 9.75 -18.93
C GLN A 7 2.26 9.54 -17.73
N GLN A 8 1.12 8.91 -17.94
CA GLN A 8 0.31 8.38 -16.85
C GLN A 8 1.17 7.29 -16.21
N GLU A 9 1.70 7.55 -15.02
CA GLU A 9 2.49 6.56 -14.29
C GLU A 9 1.68 5.25 -14.23
N SER A 10 2.22 4.16 -14.77
CA SER A 10 1.55 2.86 -14.68
C SER A 10 1.41 2.47 -13.22
N GLN A 11 0.25 1.98 -12.82
CA GLN A 11 -0.04 1.48 -11.47
C GLN A 11 -0.56 0.05 -11.58
N ILE A 12 -0.18 -0.80 -10.64
CA ILE A 12 -0.69 -2.17 -10.55
C ILE A 12 -1.65 -2.21 -9.36
N PRO A 13 -2.97 -2.41 -9.58
CA PRO A 13 -3.92 -2.53 -8.48
C PRO A 13 -3.70 -3.83 -7.74
N TRP A 14 -3.89 -3.80 -6.42
CA TRP A 14 -3.80 -5.01 -5.61
C TRP A 14 -4.95 -5.97 -5.94
N SER A 15 -4.63 -7.25 -6.04
CA SER A 15 -5.59 -8.35 -6.02
C SER A 15 -4.91 -9.58 -5.42
N GLN A 16 -5.70 -10.56 -4.98
CA GLN A 16 -5.18 -11.76 -4.33
C GLN A 16 -4.35 -12.62 -5.30
N GLU A 17 -4.56 -12.47 -6.60
CA GLU A 17 -3.92 -13.19 -7.70
C GLU A 17 -2.64 -12.51 -8.20
N VAL A 18 -2.49 -11.20 -7.99
CA VAL A 18 -1.31 -10.45 -8.45
C VAL A 18 -0.08 -10.85 -7.63
N ARG A 19 0.97 -11.27 -8.33
CA ARG A 19 2.30 -11.54 -7.79
C ARG A 19 3.31 -10.71 -8.54
N LEU A 20 3.99 -9.83 -7.83
CA LEU A 20 5.05 -8.99 -8.37
C LEU A 20 6.21 -9.84 -8.87
N THR A 21 6.78 -9.40 -9.98
CA THR A 21 7.99 -9.92 -10.57
C THR A 21 9.01 -8.80 -10.66
N TRP A 22 10.30 -9.13 -10.84
CA TRP A 22 11.31 -8.10 -11.04
C TRP A 22 11.08 -7.22 -12.28
N ALA A 23 10.28 -7.67 -13.24
CA ALA A 23 9.88 -6.85 -14.40
C ALA A 23 8.93 -5.69 -14.04
N ASP A 24 8.28 -5.76 -12.87
CA ASP A 24 7.39 -4.72 -12.38
C ASP A 24 8.15 -3.55 -11.71
N PHE A 25 9.43 -3.73 -11.36
CA PHE A 25 10.27 -2.72 -10.71
C PHE A 25 11.04 -1.93 -11.78
N LYS A 26 10.46 -0.81 -12.22
CA LYS A 26 10.97 -0.01 -13.37
C LYS A 26 11.76 1.23 -12.94
N GLY A 27 11.66 1.60 -11.67
CA GLY A 27 12.41 2.70 -11.10
C GLY A 27 13.92 2.44 -11.09
N LYS A 28 14.69 3.52 -10.96
CA LYS A 28 16.14 3.44 -10.80
C LYS A 28 16.50 3.42 -9.31
N PRO A 29 17.54 2.67 -8.90
CA PRO A 29 18.07 2.73 -7.55
C PRO A 29 18.37 4.16 -7.11
N THR A 30 17.84 4.55 -5.95
CA THR A 30 18.02 5.87 -5.36
C THR A 30 18.85 5.87 -4.09
N SER A 31 19.28 4.69 -3.62
CA SER A 31 20.10 4.50 -2.42
C SER A 31 21.00 3.28 -2.57
N ASP A 32 22.18 3.34 -1.94
CA ASP A 32 23.12 2.22 -1.85
C ASP A 32 22.84 1.30 -0.65
N ASP A 33 21.99 1.71 0.30
CA ASP A 33 21.75 0.97 1.55
C ASP A 33 20.72 -0.18 1.41
N ALA A 34 19.88 -0.17 0.37
CA ALA A 34 18.78 -1.12 0.19
C ALA A 34 18.88 -1.90 -1.13
N ALA A 35 18.71 -3.23 -1.09
CA ALA A 35 18.79 -4.06 -2.31
C ALA A 35 17.61 -3.80 -3.27
N ALA A 36 16.43 -3.51 -2.74
CA ALA A 36 15.22 -3.17 -3.47
C ALA A 36 14.36 -2.20 -2.64
N THR A 37 13.37 -1.60 -3.28
CA THR A 37 12.35 -0.80 -2.62
C THR A 37 11.02 -0.92 -3.35
N THR A 38 9.99 -1.23 -2.60
CA THR A 38 8.59 -1.24 -3.04
C THR A 38 7.90 0.07 -2.72
N ALA A 39 7.48 0.80 -3.76
CA ALA A 39 6.53 1.89 -3.61
C ALA A 39 5.11 1.33 -3.77
N SER A 40 4.35 1.33 -2.69
CA SER A 40 2.91 1.01 -2.70
C SER A 40 2.15 1.97 -1.78
N GLY A 41 0.83 2.06 -1.96
CA GLY A 41 0.03 2.92 -1.10
C GLY A 41 -1.47 2.82 -1.32
N ILE A 42 -2.18 3.53 -0.46
CA ILE A 42 -3.64 3.57 -0.42
C ILE A 42 -4.11 4.81 -1.19
N SER A 43 -5.09 4.63 -2.06
CA SER A 43 -5.79 5.71 -2.74
C SER A 43 -7.27 5.65 -2.38
N TYR A 44 -7.92 6.79 -2.24
CA TYR A 44 -9.34 6.85 -1.95
C TYR A 44 -10.04 7.94 -2.74
N ARG A 45 -11.34 7.74 -2.95
CA ARG A 45 -12.29 8.76 -3.43
C ARG A 45 -13.58 8.60 -2.68
N PHE A 46 -14.29 9.70 -2.47
CA PHE A 46 -15.60 9.68 -1.83
C PHE A 46 -16.51 10.75 -2.41
N SER A 47 -17.82 10.52 -2.29
CA SER A 47 -18.88 11.49 -2.51
C SER A 47 -19.71 11.61 -1.23
N THR A 48 -20.40 12.74 -1.08
CA THR A 48 -21.23 13.03 0.10
C THR A 48 -22.67 13.21 -0.33
N ASN A 49 -23.59 12.59 0.40
CA ASN A 49 -25.01 12.83 0.26
C ASN A 49 -25.57 13.35 1.59
N THR A 50 -26.26 14.48 1.55
CA THR A 50 -26.73 15.17 2.76
C THR A 50 -28.24 15.26 2.72
N TRP A 51 -28.90 14.61 3.68
CA TRP A 51 -30.35 14.67 3.86
C TRP A 51 -30.68 15.27 5.23
N GLY A 52 -31.13 16.53 5.22
CA GLY A 52 -31.40 17.27 6.45
C GLY A 52 -30.13 17.45 7.28
N ASN A 53 -30.06 16.77 8.43
CA ASN A 53 -28.91 16.79 9.33
C ASN A 53 -28.08 15.48 9.30
N GLN A 54 -28.44 14.54 8.44
CA GLN A 54 -27.68 13.30 8.21
C GLN A 54 -26.73 13.49 7.03
N VAL A 55 -25.50 13.00 7.19
CA VAL A 55 -24.46 13.00 6.17
C VAL A 55 -24.07 11.54 5.92
N GLU A 56 -24.31 11.08 4.71
CA GLU A 56 -23.86 9.77 4.23
C GLU A 56 -22.72 9.96 3.24
N ILE A 57 -21.79 9.00 3.21
CA ILE A 57 -20.69 9.00 2.27
C ILE A 57 -20.67 7.70 1.48
N GLU A 58 -20.43 7.81 0.19
CA GLU A 58 -20.03 6.67 -0.63
C GLU A 58 -18.53 6.79 -0.87
N PHE A 59 -17.79 5.70 -0.72
CA PHE A 59 -16.33 5.73 -0.85
C PHE A 59 -15.80 4.51 -1.59
N VAL A 60 -14.64 4.72 -2.21
CA VAL A 60 -13.82 3.66 -2.80
C VAL A 60 -12.41 3.82 -2.26
N VAL A 61 -11.85 2.74 -1.72
CA VAL A 61 -10.48 2.68 -1.22
C VAL A 61 -9.76 1.52 -1.92
N THR A 62 -8.67 1.85 -2.58
CA THR A 62 -7.88 0.96 -3.45
C THR A 62 -6.41 0.99 -3.04
N THR A 63 -5.71 -0.11 -3.32
CA THR A 63 -4.28 -0.24 -3.06
C THR A 63 -3.54 -0.39 -4.38
N HIS A 64 -2.44 0.33 -4.54
CA HIS A 64 -1.65 0.34 -5.77
C HIS A 64 -0.17 0.13 -5.48
N PHE A 65 0.48 -0.62 -6.37
CA PHE A 65 1.93 -0.66 -6.52
C PHE A 65 2.34 0.29 -7.64
N TYR A 66 3.47 0.98 -7.46
CA TYR A 66 3.98 2.01 -8.37
C TYR A 66 5.30 1.54 -9.02
N PRO A 67 5.25 0.87 -10.19
CA PRO A 67 6.40 0.40 -10.93
C PRO A 67 7.54 1.41 -11.10
N GLU A 68 7.22 2.64 -11.51
CA GLU A 68 8.22 3.69 -11.80
C GLU A 68 8.91 4.24 -10.53
N LYS A 69 8.32 3.98 -9.36
CA LYS A 69 8.84 4.38 -8.04
C LYS A 69 9.42 3.20 -7.27
N SER A 70 9.34 2.00 -7.82
CA SER A 70 9.85 0.77 -7.23
C SER A 70 11.06 0.31 -8.02
N TRP A 71 12.14 -0.05 -7.33
CA TRP A 71 13.42 -0.35 -7.96
C TRP A 71 14.12 -1.50 -7.24
N TYR A 72 15.10 -2.10 -7.91
CA TYR A 72 15.94 -3.14 -7.34
C TYR A 72 17.33 -3.15 -7.99
N ARG A 73 18.28 -3.79 -7.31
CA ARG A 73 19.65 -4.04 -7.78
C ARG A 73 19.80 -5.52 -8.11
N PRO A 74 19.79 -5.92 -9.40
CA PRO A 74 19.75 -7.32 -9.81
C PRO A 74 20.80 -8.20 -9.15
N GLU A 75 22.02 -7.68 -8.97
CA GLU A 75 23.17 -8.36 -8.39
C GLU A 75 23.05 -8.68 -6.89
N LEU A 76 22.11 -8.02 -6.19
CA LEU A 76 21.86 -8.24 -4.75
C LEU A 76 20.51 -8.90 -4.47
N CYS A 77 19.70 -9.15 -5.51
CA CYS A 77 18.32 -9.58 -5.36
C CYS A 77 18.11 -11.06 -5.68
N ASP A 78 17.28 -11.72 -4.87
CA ASP A 78 16.89 -13.11 -5.07
C ASP A 78 15.36 -13.28 -4.85
N ALA A 79 14.87 -14.52 -4.92
CA ALA A 79 13.46 -14.80 -4.72
C ALA A 79 12.96 -14.50 -3.30
N GLN A 80 13.85 -14.45 -2.30
CA GLN A 80 13.48 -14.14 -0.93
C GLN A 80 13.29 -12.63 -0.75
N ILE A 81 14.14 -11.80 -1.37
CA ILE A 81 13.94 -10.35 -1.41
C ILE A 81 12.66 -10.02 -2.20
N LEU A 82 12.38 -10.67 -3.33
CA LEU A 82 11.12 -10.43 -4.06
C LEU A 82 9.88 -10.72 -3.21
N ARG A 83 9.91 -11.79 -2.41
CA ARG A 83 8.82 -12.09 -1.46
C ARG A 83 8.70 -11.05 -0.36
N HIS A 84 9.82 -10.47 0.08
CA HIS A 84 9.83 -9.40 1.06
C HIS A 84 9.15 -8.15 0.51
N GLU A 85 9.52 -7.77 -0.72
CA GLU A 85 8.94 -6.66 -1.47
C GLU A 85 7.44 -6.86 -1.77
N GLN A 86 7.01 -8.06 -2.16
CA GLN A 86 5.60 -8.40 -2.31
C GLN A 86 4.81 -8.17 -1.01
N LEU A 87 5.38 -8.52 0.14
CA LEU A 87 4.64 -8.38 1.40
C LEU A 87 4.41 -6.93 1.79
N HIS A 88 5.28 -5.98 1.40
CA HIS A 88 4.98 -4.56 1.56
C HIS A 88 3.70 -4.15 0.83
N PHE A 89 3.51 -4.64 -0.39
CA PHE A 89 2.30 -4.37 -1.15
C PHE A 89 1.05 -4.99 -0.51
N ASP A 90 1.18 -6.22 0.00
CA ASP A 90 0.10 -6.90 0.73
C ASP A 90 -0.25 -6.20 2.05
N ILE A 91 0.75 -5.69 2.77
CA ILE A 91 0.55 -4.89 3.99
C ILE A 91 -0.22 -3.60 3.67
N SER A 92 0.08 -2.92 2.56
CA SER A 92 -0.69 -1.75 2.13
C SER A 92 -2.18 -2.07 1.95
N GLU A 93 -2.53 -3.24 1.41
CA GLU A 93 -3.94 -3.68 1.31
C GLU A 93 -4.56 -3.98 2.67
N VAL A 94 -3.83 -4.58 3.60
CA VAL A 94 -4.31 -4.77 4.98
C VAL A 94 -4.74 -3.43 5.59
N PHE A 95 -3.98 -2.37 5.35
CA PHE A 95 -4.34 -1.03 5.85
C PHE A 95 -5.45 -0.35 5.03
N ALA A 96 -5.55 -0.63 3.73
CA ALA A 96 -6.72 -0.23 2.95
C ALA A 96 -8.03 -0.85 3.49
N ARG A 97 -8.02 -2.14 3.84
CA ARG A 97 -9.16 -2.81 4.50
C ARG A 97 -9.51 -2.14 5.83
N LYS A 98 -8.51 -1.81 6.65
CA LYS A 98 -8.73 -1.05 7.90
C LYS A 98 -9.37 0.31 7.65
N MET A 99 -8.93 1.03 6.60
CA MET A 99 -9.54 2.30 6.21
C MET A 99 -10.99 2.12 5.78
N ARG A 100 -11.32 1.12 4.95
CA ARG A 100 -12.70 0.81 4.55
C ARG A 100 -13.59 0.58 5.78
N THR A 101 -13.14 -0.23 6.72
CA THR A 101 -13.87 -0.50 7.98
C THR A 101 -14.06 0.78 8.80
N ARG A 102 -13.02 1.62 8.93
CA ARG A 102 -13.09 2.86 9.69
C ARG A 102 -14.04 3.89 9.07
N LEU A 103 -14.02 4.02 7.74
CA LEU A 103 -14.94 4.90 7.01
C LEU A 103 -16.38 4.42 7.16
N ALA A 104 -16.65 3.12 6.98
CA ALA A 104 -17.99 2.55 7.11
C ALA A 104 -18.59 2.72 8.52
N ALA A 105 -17.75 2.68 9.56
CA ALA A 105 -18.19 2.80 10.96
C ALA A 105 -18.28 4.26 11.46
N THR A 106 -17.75 5.23 10.71
CA THR A 106 -17.72 6.63 11.13
C THR A 106 -19.06 7.30 10.85
N LYS A 107 -19.62 7.96 11.88
CA LYS A 107 -20.72 8.89 11.70
C LYS A 107 -20.13 10.26 11.41
N PHE A 108 -20.19 10.69 10.16
CA PHE A 108 -19.60 11.95 9.74
C PHE A 108 -20.44 13.15 10.17
N THR A 109 -19.73 14.25 10.42
CA THR A 109 -20.31 15.57 10.57
C THR A 109 -20.43 16.24 9.19
N LYS A 110 -20.73 17.55 9.18
CA LYS A 110 -20.73 18.35 7.94
C LYS A 110 -19.31 18.56 7.39
N ASP A 111 -18.27 18.32 8.18
CA ASP A 111 -16.87 18.43 7.74
C ASP A 111 -16.28 17.07 7.32
N VAL A 112 -16.99 16.37 6.44
CA VAL A 112 -16.60 15.04 5.92
C VAL A 112 -15.17 15.05 5.40
N LYS A 113 -14.78 16.11 4.68
CA LYS A 113 -13.47 16.18 4.04
C LYS A 113 -12.35 16.15 5.07
N ALA A 114 -12.45 16.95 6.15
CA ALA A 114 -11.44 16.93 7.19
C ALA A 114 -11.44 15.60 7.96
N GLU A 115 -12.62 15.02 8.22
CA GLU A 115 -12.74 13.74 8.92
C GLU A 115 -12.15 12.57 8.11
N VAL A 116 -12.44 12.50 6.81
CA VAL A 116 -11.85 11.49 5.90
C VAL A 116 -10.33 11.68 5.79
N ALA A 117 -9.85 12.91 5.65
CA ALA A 117 -8.42 13.21 5.60
C ALA A 117 -7.71 12.76 6.89
N LYS A 118 -8.31 13.05 8.06
CA LYS A 118 -7.79 12.61 9.35
C LYS A 118 -7.71 11.08 9.44
N ILE A 119 -8.76 10.36 9.02
CA ILE A 119 -8.76 8.89 8.99
C ILE A 119 -7.63 8.38 8.07
N TYR A 120 -7.47 8.99 6.90
CA TYR A 120 -6.40 8.63 5.96
C TYR A 120 -5.01 8.84 6.57
N ASP A 121 -4.76 9.97 7.23
CA ASP A 121 -3.47 10.28 7.86
C ASP A 121 -3.17 9.30 9.00
N GLU A 122 -4.14 9.02 9.86
CA GLU A 122 -4.03 8.02 10.95
C GLU A 122 -3.70 6.62 10.40
N ILE A 123 -4.37 6.21 9.31
CA ILE A 123 -4.10 4.93 8.64
C ILE A 123 -2.70 4.89 8.06
N ASN A 124 -2.24 5.95 7.39
CA ASN A 124 -0.90 5.99 6.80
C ASN A 124 0.22 6.03 7.85
N MET A 125 0.01 6.74 8.97
CA MET A 125 0.92 6.69 10.11
C MET A 125 1.03 5.27 10.67
N ALA A 126 -0.10 4.58 10.82
CA ALA A 126 -0.12 3.21 11.32
C ALA A 126 0.49 2.21 10.31
N LEU A 127 0.26 2.40 9.01
CA LEU A 127 0.88 1.63 7.93
C LEU A 127 2.39 1.79 7.95
N TYR A 128 2.90 3.03 8.04
CA TYR A 128 4.33 3.33 8.12
C TYR A 128 4.98 2.62 9.32
N ALA A 129 4.39 2.76 10.51
CA ALA A 129 4.89 2.10 11.71
C ALA A 129 4.92 0.56 11.58
N PHE A 130 3.91 -0.01 10.91
CA PHE A 130 3.79 -1.45 10.71
C PHE A 130 4.80 -2.00 9.70
N GLN A 131 5.04 -1.28 8.59
CA GLN A 131 6.08 -1.63 7.62
C GLN A 131 7.47 -1.56 8.26
N ASN A 132 7.79 -0.50 9.00
CA ASN A 132 9.07 -0.40 9.73
C ASN A 132 9.26 -1.56 10.71
N ARG A 133 8.20 -1.97 11.41
CA ARG A 133 8.25 -3.12 12.31
C ARG A 133 8.55 -4.41 11.54
N TYR A 134 7.88 -4.61 10.41
CA TYR A 134 8.11 -5.76 9.55
C TYR A 134 9.55 -5.82 9.02
N ASP A 135 10.09 -4.69 8.56
CA ASP A 135 11.49 -4.58 8.11
C ASP A 135 12.46 -4.95 9.22
N ASN A 136 12.28 -4.36 10.40
CA ASN A 136 13.15 -4.61 11.55
C ASN A 136 13.07 -6.08 12.01
N GLU A 137 11.87 -6.65 12.14
CA GLU A 137 11.69 -8.03 12.61
C GLU A 137 12.19 -9.07 11.60
N THR A 138 12.16 -8.75 10.30
CA THR A 138 12.72 -9.63 9.26
C THR A 138 14.18 -9.33 8.92
N ASN A 139 14.81 -8.37 9.61
CA ASN A 139 16.14 -7.85 9.30
C ASN A 139 16.29 -7.48 7.81
N PHE A 140 15.32 -6.72 7.29
CA PHE A 140 15.20 -6.34 5.88
C PHE A 140 15.35 -7.56 4.97
N SER A 141 14.46 -8.53 5.15
CA SER A 141 14.40 -9.84 4.49
C SER A 141 15.42 -10.91 4.95
N ARG A 142 16.52 -10.55 5.62
CA ARG A 142 17.62 -11.49 5.95
C ARG A 142 17.23 -12.59 6.94
N HIS A 143 16.20 -12.37 7.77
CA HIS A 143 15.69 -13.36 8.73
C HIS A 143 14.53 -14.17 8.14
N ARG A 144 14.87 -15.29 7.47
CA ARG A 144 13.91 -16.12 6.71
C ARG A 144 12.74 -16.69 7.53
N GLU A 145 12.98 -17.12 8.76
CA GLU A 145 11.91 -17.65 9.62
C GLU A 145 10.87 -16.58 9.97
N LYS A 146 11.31 -15.39 10.41
CA LYS A 146 10.46 -14.22 10.64
C LYS A 146 9.73 -13.79 9.38
N GLN A 147 10.39 -13.79 8.22
CA GLN A 147 9.72 -13.54 6.94
C GLN A 147 8.55 -14.53 6.72
N SER A 148 8.76 -15.82 7.01
CA SER A 148 7.70 -16.83 6.85
C SER A 148 6.56 -16.69 7.87
N GLU A 149 6.84 -16.24 9.10
CA GLU A 149 5.81 -15.90 10.09
C GLU A 149 4.96 -14.73 9.59
N TRP A 150 5.60 -13.67 9.12
CA TRP A 150 4.95 -12.49 8.57
C TRP A 150 4.10 -12.83 7.34
N ASN A 151 4.62 -13.63 6.41
CA ASN A 151 3.86 -14.09 5.24
C ASN A 151 2.57 -14.80 5.64
N ARG A 152 2.63 -15.72 6.63
CA ARG A 152 1.44 -16.42 7.13
C ARG A 152 0.45 -15.47 7.79
N LYS A 153 0.94 -14.59 8.67
CA LYS A 153 0.12 -13.60 9.38
C LYS A 153 -0.64 -12.69 8.41
N ILE A 154 0.03 -12.16 7.39
CA ILE A 154 -0.60 -11.27 6.41
C ILE A 154 -1.55 -12.05 5.50
N ALA A 155 -1.17 -13.25 5.07
CA ALA A 155 -2.06 -14.11 4.28
C ALA A 155 -3.35 -14.47 5.04
N ASP A 156 -3.27 -14.72 6.34
CA ASP A 156 -4.46 -15.00 7.16
C ASP A 156 -5.35 -13.77 7.30
N ILE A 157 -4.78 -12.58 7.50
CA ILE A 157 -5.55 -11.31 7.52
C ILE A 157 -6.24 -11.05 6.17
N LEU A 158 -5.62 -11.45 5.05
CA LEU A 158 -6.15 -11.17 3.71
C LEU A 158 -7.21 -12.17 3.22
N LYS A 159 -7.41 -13.30 3.91
CA LYS A 159 -8.50 -14.25 3.62
C LYS A 159 -9.87 -13.76 4.12
N ASP A 160 -9.87 -12.91 5.14
CA ASP A 160 -11.08 -12.36 5.79
C ASP A 160 -11.56 -11.06 5.11
#